data_AF-A0A7S3EWG9-F1
#
_entry.id   AF-A0A7S3EWG9-F1
#
_cell.length_a   1.000
_cell.length_b   1.000
_cell.length_c   1.000
_cell.angle_alpha   90.00
_cell.angle_beta   90.00
_cell.angle_gamma   90.00
#
_symmetry.space_group_name_H-M   'P 1'
#
loop_
_entity.id
_entity.type
_entity.pdbx_description
1 polymer ?
#
loop_
_entity_poly.entity_id
_entity_poly.type
_entity_poly.pdbx_seq_one_letter_code
_entity_poly.pdbx_strand_id
1 'polypeptide(L)'
;HRQEESGRHFVLLSLAEAETIRCILHMRQGKALIPGSEVALALRCIPAHDALFDISDNHPASPAYQRSVSHNVWRFIDSAMHFRPAELNVLLRSIPAPPAQRRLFFQGAVACRRRLAKRWEQTPLAKLFTLEDEWSMLK
;
A
#
# COMPACT_ATOMS: atom_id res chain seq x y z
N HIS A 1 -10.85 17.53 6.96
CA HIS A 1 -11.78 16.39 6.91
C HIS A 1 -11.14 15.28 6.09
N ARG A 2 -11.11 14.02 6.56
CA ARG A 2 -10.63 12.89 5.73
C ARG A 2 -11.70 12.62 4.68
N GLN A 3 -11.31 12.59 3.41
CA GLN A 3 -12.22 12.19 2.33
C GLN A 3 -11.94 10.72 2.04
N GLU A 4 -12.91 9.88 2.34
CA GLU A 4 -12.86 8.44 2.08
C GLU A 4 -13.97 8.11 1.08
N GLU A 5 -13.60 7.39 0.02
CA GLU A 5 -14.52 6.94 -1.02
C GLU A 5 -14.89 5.48 -0.75
N SER A 6 -16.19 5.20 -0.63
CA SER A 6 -16.71 3.83 -0.54
C SER A 6 -16.59 3.13 -1.90
N GLY A 7 -16.32 1.81 -1.91
CA GLY A 7 -16.17 1.02 -3.13
C GLY A 7 -14.79 1.06 -3.80
N ARG A 8 -13.82 1.79 -3.21
CA ARG A 8 -12.43 1.78 -3.68
C ARG A 8 -11.64 0.68 -2.97
N HIS A 9 -11.05 -0.20 -3.77
CA HIS A 9 -10.21 -1.30 -3.27
C HIS A 9 -8.78 -1.16 -3.79
N PHE A 10 -7.83 -1.66 -3.01
CA PHE A 10 -6.41 -1.72 -3.38
C PHE A 10 -5.96 -3.17 -3.30
N VAL A 11 -5.30 -3.63 -4.35
CA VAL A 11 -4.79 -4.99 -4.46
C VAL A 11 -3.32 -4.92 -4.84
N LEU A 12 -2.50 -5.72 -4.17
CA LEU A 12 -1.10 -5.90 -4.53
C LEU A 12 -1.01 -6.95 -5.63
N LEU A 13 -0.31 -6.62 -6.71
CA LEU A 13 -0.13 -7.51 -7.85
C LEU A 13 1.34 -7.95 -7.94
N SER A 14 1.56 -9.18 -8.37
CA SER A 14 2.84 -9.61 -8.91
C SER A 14 3.13 -8.90 -10.24
N LEU A 15 4.39 -8.94 -10.70
CA LEU A 15 4.77 -8.34 -11.98
C LEU A 15 4.04 -8.99 -13.17
N ALA A 16 3.80 -10.30 -13.13
CA ALA A 16 3.10 -11.01 -14.19
C ALA A 16 1.61 -10.62 -14.27
N GLU A 17 0.96 -10.48 -13.10
CA GLU A 17 -0.42 -9.99 -13.03
C GLU A 17 -0.51 -8.53 -13.49
N ALA A 18 0.43 -7.68 -13.05
CA ALA A 18 0.49 -6.29 -13.47
C ALA A 18 0.60 -6.17 -14.99
N GLU A 19 1.51 -6.91 -15.63
CA GLU A 19 1.67 -6.93 -17.09
C GLU A 19 0.39 -7.35 -17.81
N THR A 20 -0.30 -8.37 -17.28
CA THR A 20 -1.59 -8.82 -17.81
C THR A 20 -2.65 -7.71 -17.73
N ILE A 21 -2.73 -7.01 -16.60
CA ILE A 21 -3.66 -5.88 -16.43
C ILE A 21 -3.32 -4.73 -17.39
N ARG A 22 -2.04 -4.42 -17.62
CA ARG A 22 -1.63 -3.41 -18.61
C ARG A 22 -2.09 -3.77 -20.02
N CYS A 23 -1.88 -5.02 -20.42
CA CYS A 23 -2.33 -5.53 -21.70
C CYS A 23 -3.86 -5.37 -21.86
N ILE A 24 -4.63 -5.74 -20.82
CA ILE A 24 -6.09 -5.57 -20.81
C ILE A 24 -6.49 -4.10 -20.94
N LEU A 25 -5.85 -3.19 -20.19
CA LEU A 25 -6.12 -1.76 -20.25
C LEU A 25 -5.90 -1.20 -21.66
N HIS A 26 -4.80 -1.57 -22.32
CA HIS A 26 -4.51 -1.13 -23.69
C HIS A 26 -5.48 -1.72 -24.71
N MET A 27 -5.83 -3.00 -24.59
CA MET A 27 -6.84 -3.63 -25.47
C MET A 27 -8.25 -3.04 -25.31
N ARG A 28 -8.55 -2.46 -24.14
CA ARG A 28 -9.85 -1.89 -23.78
C ARG A 28 -9.90 -0.37 -23.88
N GLN A 29 -8.86 0.29 -24.40
CA GLN A 29 -8.84 1.74 -24.54
C GLN A 29 -10.05 2.24 -25.35
N GLY A 30 -10.77 3.24 -24.83
CA GLY A 30 -12.00 3.75 -25.43
C GLY A 30 -13.23 2.85 -25.27
N LYS A 31 -13.16 1.79 -24.45
CA LYS A 31 -14.26 0.84 -24.20
C LYS A 31 -14.43 0.61 -22.71
N ALA A 32 -15.62 0.14 -22.32
CA ALA A 32 -15.85 -0.34 -20.96
C ALA A 32 -14.90 -1.51 -20.64
N LEU A 33 -14.26 -1.44 -19.47
CA LEU A 33 -13.31 -2.44 -19.01
C LEU A 33 -14.00 -3.81 -18.84
N ILE A 34 -15.14 -3.81 -18.15
CA ILE A 34 -16.05 -4.94 -18.01
C ILE A 34 -17.41 -4.50 -18.56
N PRO A 35 -17.92 -5.11 -19.65
CA PRO A 35 -19.22 -4.76 -20.20
C PRO A 35 -20.34 -4.92 -19.17
N GLY A 36 -21.22 -3.92 -19.04
CA GLY A 36 -22.34 -3.94 -18.09
C GLY A 36 -21.97 -3.66 -16.63
N SER A 37 -20.74 -3.22 -16.36
CA SER A 37 -20.27 -2.93 -15.00
C SER A 37 -19.55 -1.58 -14.93
N GLU A 38 -19.78 -0.85 -13.84
CA GLU A 38 -19.07 0.41 -13.54
C GLU A 38 -17.76 0.13 -12.80
N VAL A 39 -16.83 -0.54 -13.48
CA VAL A 39 -15.49 -0.83 -12.95
C VAL A 39 -14.46 0.00 -13.68
N ALA A 40 -13.65 0.69 -12.89
CA ALA A 40 -12.50 1.43 -13.37
C ALA A 40 -11.27 1.08 -12.51
N LEU A 41 -10.10 1.04 -13.12
CA LEU A 41 -8.87 0.69 -12.42
C LEU A 41 -7.70 1.58 -12.83
N ALA A 42 -6.74 1.68 -11.92
CA ALA A 42 -5.50 2.39 -12.11
C ALA A 42 -4.36 1.50 -11.63
N LEU A 43 -3.32 1.35 -12.45
CA LEU A 43 -2.14 0.59 -12.11
C LEU A 43 -1.04 1.53 -11.61
N ARG A 44 -0.53 1.26 -10.41
CA ARG A 44 0.52 2.05 -9.78
C ARG A 44 1.71 1.20 -9.39
N CYS A 45 2.89 1.80 -9.47
CA CYS A 45 4.14 1.13 -9.14
C CYS A 45 4.68 1.61 -7.80
N ILE A 46 4.67 0.73 -6.80
CA ILE A 46 5.10 1.04 -5.43
C ILE A 46 6.59 1.45 -5.38
N PRO A 47 7.55 0.70 -5.98
CA PRO A 47 8.96 1.12 -5.97
C PRO A 47 9.23 2.45 -6.69
N ALA A 48 8.37 2.82 -7.64
CA ALA A 48 8.44 4.07 -8.37
C ALA A 48 7.65 5.21 -7.68
N HIS A 49 7.65 5.25 -6.35
CA HIS A 49 6.97 6.29 -5.55
C HIS A 49 5.46 6.44 -5.88
N ASP A 50 4.75 5.32 -6.01
CA ASP A 50 3.32 5.27 -6.35
C ASP A 50 2.97 5.89 -7.71
N ALA A 51 3.94 5.92 -8.63
CA ALA A 51 3.74 6.43 -9.99
C ALA A 51 2.58 5.70 -10.70
N LEU A 52 1.70 6.46 -11.34
CA LEU A 52 0.61 5.95 -12.15
C LEU A 52 1.17 5.51 -13.51
N PHE A 53 1.01 4.23 -13.83
CA PHE A 53 1.51 3.66 -15.09
C PHE A 53 0.41 3.65 -16.15
N ASP A 54 -0.76 3.11 -15.81
CA ASP A 54 -1.89 3.00 -16.72
C ASP A 54 -3.21 3.22 -15.94
N ILE A 55 -4.25 3.67 -16.64
CA ILE A 55 -5.54 4.00 -16.06
C ILE A 55 -6.66 3.76 -17.09
N SER A 56 -7.82 3.28 -16.63
CA SER A 56 -9.01 3.20 -17.47
C SER A 56 -9.73 4.55 -17.57
N ASP A 57 -10.43 4.80 -18.68
CA ASP A 57 -11.05 6.10 -19.01
C ASP A 57 -11.96 6.68 -17.92
N ASN A 58 -12.72 5.84 -17.20
CA ASN A 58 -13.70 6.28 -16.19
C ASN A 58 -13.16 6.22 -14.75
N HIS A 59 -11.85 6.17 -14.53
CA HIS A 59 -11.30 6.04 -13.17
C HIS A 59 -11.33 7.39 -12.42
N PRO A 60 -12.12 7.53 -11.34
CA PRO A 60 -12.20 8.79 -10.61
C PRO A 60 -10.90 9.11 -9.87
N ALA A 61 -10.62 10.40 -9.69
CA ALA A 61 -9.45 10.85 -8.95
C ALA A 61 -9.46 10.28 -7.53
N SER A 62 -8.41 9.54 -7.17
CA SER A 62 -8.34 8.87 -5.87
C SER A 62 -8.16 9.90 -4.73
N PRO A 63 -8.84 9.74 -3.57
CA PRO A 63 -8.56 10.56 -2.40
C PRO A 63 -7.11 10.39 -1.91
N ALA A 64 -6.44 11.50 -1.61
CA ALA A 64 -5.03 11.49 -1.22
C ALA A 64 -4.75 10.63 0.03
N TYR A 65 -5.70 10.59 0.97
CA TYR A 65 -5.58 9.83 2.21
C TYR A 65 -5.57 8.31 1.96
N GLN A 66 -6.59 7.77 1.29
CA GLN A 66 -6.67 6.34 0.97
C GLN A 66 -5.48 5.87 0.13
N ARG A 67 -5.01 6.71 -0.81
CA ARG A 67 -3.78 6.44 -1.58
C ARG A 67 -2.55 6.37 -0.69
N SER A 68 -2.39 7.32 0.23
CA SER A 68 -1.27 7.35 1.18
C SER A 68 -1.27 6.13 2.11
N VAL A 69 -2.44 5.73 2.60
CA VAL A 69 -2.62 4.51 3.41
C VAL A 69 -2.16 3.28 2.62
N SER A 70 -2.75 3.07 1.43
CA SER A 70 -2.41 1.97 0.52
C SER A 70 -0.91 1.90 0.26
N HIS A 71 -0.30 2.99 -0.23
CA HIS A 71 1.11 3.03 -0.58
C HIS A 71 2.02 2.68 0.60
N ASN A 72 1.76 3.23 1.79
CA ASN A 72 2.60 2.96 2.95
C ASN A 72 2.42 1.52 3.47
N VAL A 73 1.19 1.01 3.52
CA VAL A 73 0.92 -0.39 3.92
C VAL A 73 1.60 -1.39 2.98
N TRP A 74 1.53 -1.16 1.65
CA TRP A 74 2.20 -2.04 0.70
C TRP A 74 3.71 -1.96 0.78
N ARG A 75 4.29 -0.79 1.03
CA ARG A 75 5.74 -0.65 1.32
C ARG A 75 6.14 -1.44 2.56
N PHE A 76 5.32 -1.42 3.61
CA PHE A 76 5.58 -2.18 4.83
C PHE A 76 5.54 -3.70 4.58
N ILE A 77 4.53 -4.18 3.86
CA ILE A 77 4.43 -5.58 3.41
C ILE A 77 5.61 -5.94 2.48
N ASP A 78 6.08 -4.98 1.69
CA ASP A 78 7.27 -5.11 0.85
C ASP A 78 8.61 -5.00 1.61
N SER A 79 8.55 -5.04 2.95
CA SER A 79 9.73 -4.98 3.82
C SER A 79 10.56 -3.71 3.70
N ALA A 80 9.97 -2.60 3.23
CA ALA A 80 10.63 -1.30 3.25
C ALA A 80 10.91 -0.87 4.70
N MET A 81 12.01 -0.13 4.91
CA MET A 81 12.46 0.27 6.26
C MET A 81 12.61 1.79 6.43
N HIS A 82 12.65 2.53 5.32
CA HIS A 82 12.88 3.97 5.31
C HIS A 82 11.57 4.72 5.09
N PHE A 83 10.90 5.05 6.19
CA PHE A 83 9.68 5.86 6.18
C PHE A 83 9.95 7.25 6.73
N ARG A 84 9.29 8.25 6.15
CA ARG A 84 9.24 9.61 6.71
C ARG A 84 8.36 9.62 7.97
N PRO A 85 8.54 10.58 8.90
CA PRO A 85 7.71 10.66 10.11
C PRO A 85 6.19 10.67 9.84
N ALA A 86 5.75 11.42 8.82
CA ALA A 86 4.34 11.44 8.44
C ALA A 86 3.83 10.09 7.91
N GLU A 87 4.68 9.31 7.23
CA GLU A 87 4.37 7.98 6.72
C GLU A 87 4.25 6.96 7.85
N LEU A 88 5.10 7.08 8.88
CA LEU A 88 4.99 6.25 10.09
C LEU A 88 3.67 6.50 10.82
N ASN A 89 3.22 7.75 10.91
CA ASN A 89 1.91 8.07 11.50
C ASN A 89 0.74 7.48 10.70
N VAL A 90 0.86 7.45 9.36
CA VAL A 90 -0.12 6.77 8.50
C VAL A 90 -0.12 5.26 8.80
N LEU A 91 1.06 4.63 8.90
CA LEU A 91 1.17 3.20 9.23
C LEU A 91 0.62 2.85 10.61
N LEU A 92 0.94 3.63 11.64
CA LEU A 92 0.45 3.41 13.01
C LEU A 92 -1.08 3.34 13.05
N ARG A 93 -1.74 4.26 12.34
CA ARG A 93 -3.21 4.33 12.24
C ARG A 93 -3.81 3.26 11.33
N SER A 94 -3.07 2.83 10.31
CA SER A 94 -3.55 1.86 9.31
C SER A 94 -3.38 0.41 9.76
N ILE A 95 -2.46 0.15 10.70
CA ILE A 95 -2.17 -1.18 11.25
C ILE A 95 -2.41 -1.12 12.76
N PRO A 96 -3.67 -1.24 13.21
CA PRO A 96 -4.04 -1.15 14.64
C PRO A 96 -3.71 -2.45 15.39
N ALA A 97 -2.44 -2.88 15.31
CA ALA A 97 -1.92 -4.05 16.00
C ALA A 97 -0.86 -3.62 17.04
N PRO A 98 -0.71 -4.35 18.16
CA PRO A 98 0.34 -4.07 19.13
C PRO A 98 1.74 -4.10 18.51
N PRO A 99 2.71 -3.36 19.07
CA PRO A 99 4.06 -3.25 18.51
C PRO A 99 4.74 -4.62 18.28
N ALA A 100 4.57 -5.55 19.22
CA ALA A 100 5.09 -6.91 19.13
C ALA A 100 4.52 -7.70 17.92
N GLN A 101 3.21 -7.55 17.64
CA GLN A 101 2.57 -8.24 16.51
C GLN A 101 3.02 -7.67 15.16
N ARG A 102 3.10 -6.32 15.06
CA ARG A 102 3.64 -5.66 13.86
C ARG A 102 5.06 -6.14 13.56
N ARG A 103 5.90 -6.25 14.60
CA ARG A 103 7.26 -6.75 14.51
C ARG A 103 7.32 -8.20 14.04
N LEU A 104 6.55 -9.09 14.66
CA LEU A 104 6.51 -10.50 14.29
C LEU A 104 6.10 -10.70 12.84
N PHE A 105 5.05 -9.98 12.38
CA PHE A 105 4.63 -10.01 10.99
C PHE A 105 5.75 -9.55 10.04
N PHE A 106 6.38 -8.40 10.34
CA PHE A 106 7.45 -7.84 9.51
C PHE A 106 8.66 -8.78 9.42
N GLN A 107 9.08 -9.35 10.55
CA GLN A 107 10.18 -10.31 10.58
C GLN A 107 9.86 -11.58 9.79
N GLY A 108 8.63 -12.08 9.87
CA GLY A 108 8.16 -13.20 9.05
C GLY A 108 8.22 -12.88 7.54
N ALA A 109 7.74 -11.71 7.14
CA ALA A 109 7.80 -11.25 5.75
C ALA A 109 9.24 -11.10 5.24
N VAL A 110 10.15 -10.54 6.05
CA VAL A 110 11.58 -10.41 5.73
C VAL A 110 12.25 -11.78 5.62
N ALA A 111 11.93 -12.73 6.50
CA ALA A 111 12.53 -14.06 6.51
C ALA A 111 12.24 -14.85 5.22
N CYS A 112 11.08 -14.62 4.59
CA CYS A 112 10.75 -15.20 3.29
C CYS A 112 11.59 -14.62 2.12
N ARG A 113 12.32 -13.52 2.34
CA ARG A 113 13.08 -12.82 1.29
C ARG A 113 14.57 -13.16 1.36
N ARG A 114 15.08 -13.87 0.35
CA ARG A 114 16.47 -14.37 0.27
C ARG A 114 17.58 -13.31 0.39
N ARG A 115 17.30 -12.00 0.22
CA ARG A 115 18.33 -10.95 0.08
C ARG A 115 18.21 -9.76 1.04
N LEU A 116 17.37 -9.84 2.08
CA LEU A 116 17.20 -8.74 3.04
C LEU A 116 17.87 -9.05 4.37
N ALA A 117 19.19 -8.94 4.41
CA ALA A 117 19.98 -8.97 5.66
C ALA A 117 20.08 -7.58 6.32
N LYS A 118 19.06 -6.72 6.20
CA LYS A 118 19.08 -5.38 6.77
C LYS A 118 18.45 -5.38 8.16
N ARG A 119 19.20 -4.86 9.13
CA ARG A 119 18.77 -4.67 10.52
C ARG A 119 17.78 -3.50 10.57
N TRP A 120 16.48 -3.80 10.69
CA TRP A 120 15.43 -2.79 10.77
C TRP A 120 15.57 -1.93 12.04
N GLU A 121 16.26 -2.42 13.07
CA GLU A 121 16.47 -1.78 14.36
C GLU A 121 17.15 -0.40 14.24
N GLN A 122 17.96 -0.20 13.20
CA GLN A 122 18.68 1.05 12.95
C GLN A 122 17.96 1.97 11.96
N THR A 123 16.75 1.62 11.55
CA THR A 123 15.98 2.36 10.55
C THR A 123 14.82 3.12 11.19
N PRO A 124 14.26 4.14 10.52
CA PRO A 124 13.08 4.86 11.03
C PRO A 124 11.90 3.94 11.36
N LEU A 125 11.79 2.78 10.68
CA LEU A 125 10.74 1.79 10.93
C LEU A 125 10.74 1.24 12.36
N ALA A 126 11.88 1.21 13.06
CA ALA A 126 11.95 0.69 14.42
C ALA A 126 10.92 1.33 15.37
N LYS A 127 10.59 2.61 15.14
CA LYS A 127 9.57 3.35 15.91
C LYS A 127 8.18 2.70 15.83
N LEU A 128 7.83 2.08 14.70
CA LEU A 128 6.54 1.39 14.52
C LEU A 128 6.40 0.16 15.45
N PHE A 129 7.53 -0.40 15.88
CA PHE A 129 7.61 -1.59 16.75
C PHE A 129 7.86 -1.27 18.22
N THR A 130 7.97 0.02 18.57
CA THR A 130 8.12 0.48 19.95
C THR A 130 6.95 1.36 20.41
N LEU A 131 6.36 2.12 19.49
CA LEU A 131 5.23 3.00 19.80
C LEU A 131 3.93 2.19 19.83
N GLU A 132 3.27 2.23 20.98
CA GLU A 132 1.87 1.81 21.05
C GLU A 132 0.99 2.76 20.21
N ASP A 133 -0.19 2.29 19.79
CA ASP A 133 -1.13 3.10 19.01
C ASP A 133 -1.56 4.36 19.79
N GLU A 134 -1.90 5.46 19.10
CA GLU A 134 -2.33 6.73 19.73
C GLU A 134 -3.52 6.54 20.69
N TRP A 135 -4.22 5.41 20.60
CA TRP A 135 -5.38 5.03 21.39
C TRP A 135 -5.11 4.00 22.51
N SER A 136 -3.91 3.43 22.60
CA SER A 136 -3.62 2.42 23.63
C SER A 136 -3.53 3.01 25.04
N MET A 137 -3.14 4.29 25.15
CA MET A 137 -3.05 5.05 26.40
C MET A 137 -4.38 5.68 26.85
N LEU A 138 -5.45 5.55 26.05
CA LEU A 138 -6.80 6.06 26.37
C LEU A 138 -7.71 5.00 27.01
N LYS A 139 -7.12 3.94 27.58
CA LYS A 139 -7.84 2.91 28.34
C LYS A 139 -7.72 3.14 29.83
#